data_AF-A0A6G0TH31-F1
#
_entry.id   AF-A0A6G0TH31-F1
#
_cell.length_a   1.000
_cell.length_b   1.000
_cell.length_c   1.000
_cell.angle_alpha   90.00
_cell.angle_beta   90.00
_cell.angle_gamma   90.00
#
_symmetry.space_group_name_H-M   'P 1'
#
loop_
_entity.id
_entity.type
_entity.pdbx_description
1 polymer ?
#
loop_
_entity_poly.entity_id
_entity_poly.type
_entity_poly.pdbx_seq_one_letter_code
_entity_poly.pdbx_strand_id
1 'polypeptide(L)'
;MDSTVSVSKGCFVFKKPNKEKNNKRRSKKQLTTNQPEAELWHTTYIDVWNNIKSKIDDLNGSIYSKFISDTVNFMTKSNITTNQSIPTACLLTGVNLPDHESLFGLLATNLEKSKPPVIVATLFSEHFSSVKNAVISMVSQLLHTDDDESDSDEEMDESLNFVVKRSECTISNLIEWYSHQPNGTRIAVLVKDYEMCQQTVLQNFILLLRFL
;
A
#
# COMPACT_ATOMS: atom_id res chain seq x y z
N MET A 1 13.78 42.23 11.85
CA MET A 1 12.67 41.36 11.45
C MET A 1 13.26 40.27 10.58
N ASP A 2 13.28 39.02 11.06
CA ASP A 2 13.94 37.91 10.38
C ASP A 2 13.16 37.48 9.14
N SER A 3 13.86 37.29 8.01
CA SER A 3 13.25 36.96 6.70
C SER A 3 12.58 35.58 6.65
N THR A 4 12.71 34.77 7.70
CA THR A 4 12.11 33.43 7.86
C THR A 4 10.81 33.45 8.65
N VAL A 5 10.36 34.61 9.14
CA VAL A 5 9.13 34.75 9.92
C VAL A 5 8.13 35.57 9.11
N SER A 6 7.06 34.92 8.64
CA SER A 6 5.88 35.60 8.07
C SER A 6 4.70 35.41 9.00
N VAL A 7 3.96 36.49 9.23
CA VAL A 7 2.68 36.48 9.94
C VAL A 7 1.52 35.97 9.08
N SER A 8 1.73 35.78 7.77
CA SER A 8 0.69 35.39 6.81
C SER A 8 0.95 34.06 6.09
N LYS A 9 2.13 33.45 6.26
CA LYS A 9 2.50 32.20 5.58
C LYS A 9 2.92 31.15 6.61
N GLY A 10 2.35 29.95 6.50
CA GLY A 10 2.56 28.83 7.44
C GLY A 10 3.58 27.77 7.00
N CYS A 11 4.07 27.80 5.76
CA CYS A 11 5.08 26.87 5.27
C CYS A 11 6.07 27.58 4.33
N PHE A 12 7.36 27.32 4.51
CA PHE A 12 8.45 27.89 3.70
C PHE A 12 9.33 26.77 3.16
N VAL A 13 9.23 26.52 1.86
CA VAL A 13 10.06 25.53 1.18
C VAL A 13 11.31 26.22 0.64
N PHE A 14 12.47 25.87 1.18
CA PHE A 14 13.76 26.34 0.67
C PHE A 14 14.34 25.30 -0.30
N LYS A 15 13.87 25.34 -1.56
CA LYS A 15 14.48 24.53 -2.62
C LYS A 15 15.90 25.06 -2.90
N LYS A 16 16.90 24.17 -2.97
CA LYS A 16 18.23 24.56 -3.47
C LYS A 16 18.06 25.01 -4.93
N PRO A 17 18.63 26.17 -5.33
CA PRO A 17 18.53 26.58 -6.73
C PRO A 17 19.19 25.52 -7.61
N ASN A 18 18.47 25.07 -8.64
CA ASN A 18 19.03 24.22 -9.69
C ASN A 18 20.31 24.89 -10.20
N LYS A 19 21.43 24.16 -10.15
CA LYS A 19 22.76 24.69 -10.47
C LYS A 19 22.88 24.98 -11.98
N GLU A 20 22.22 26.01 -12.46
CA GLU A 20 22.67 26.70 -13.67
C GLU A 20 23.83 27.62 -13.28
N LYS A 21 25.03 27.12 -13.64
CA LYS A 21 26.33 27.80 -13.73
C LYS A 21 26.35 29.26 -13.24
N ASN A 22 26.78 29.47 -12.01
CA ASN A 22 27.47 30.71 -11.67
C ASN A 22 28.70 30.42 -10.80
N ASN A 23 29.84 30.36 -11.48
CA ASN A 23 31.17 30.49 -10.88
C ASN A 23 31.26 31.85 -10.19
N LYS A 24 31.16 31.86 -8.85
CA LYS A 24 31.93 32.69 -7.92
C LYS A 24 31.30 32.65 -6.52
N ARG A 25 31.94 31.94 -5.61
CA ARG A 25 32.44 32.47 -4.32
C ARG A 25 33.10 31.35 -3.53
N ARG A 26 34.43 31.47 -3.39
CA ARG A 26 35.23 30.75 -2.38
C ARG A 26 34.82 31.24 -0.98
N SER A 27 35.01 30.34 0.00
CA SER A 27 34.89 30.50 1.46
C SER A 27 33.48 30.36 2.04
N LYS A 28 33.18 29.17 2.55
CA LYS A 28 33.54 28.68 3.88
C LYS A 28 33.65 27.17 3.76
N LYS A 29 34.64 26.56 4.43
CA LYS A 29 34.69 25.11 4.62
C LYS A 29 33.33 24.69 5.16
N GLN A 30 32.49 24.12 4.29
CA GLN A 30 31.42 23.29 4.76
C GLN A 30 32.07 22.19 5.58
N LEU A 31 31.36 21.74 6.60
CA LEU A 31 31.63 20.48 7.27
C LEU A 31 31.31 19.33 6.30
N THR A 32 32.00 19.31 5.16
CA THR A 32 32.12 18.18 4.26
C THR A 32 33.41 17.51 4.68
N THR A 33 33.38 16.81 5.80
CA THR A 33 34.19 15.60 5.93
C THR A 33 33.75 14.70 4.78
N ASN A 34 34.62 14.68 3.78
CA ASN A 34 34.76 13.74 2.67
C ASN A 34 33.78 12.55 2.72
N GLN A 35 32.99 12.39 1.66
CA GLN A 35 32.24 11.18 1.27
C GLN A 35 32.11 10.09 2.36
N PRO A 36 31.02 10.06 3.15
CA PRO A 36 30.80 9.00 4.14
C PRO A 36 30.77 7.59 3.52
N GLU A 37 30.46 7.47 2.22
CA GLU A 37 30.43 6.20 1.49
C GLU A 37 31.80 5.50 1.37
N ALA A 38 32.92 6.22 1.54
CA ALA A 38 34.27 5.66 1.35
C ALA A 38 34.99 5.29 2.66
N GLU A 39 34.40 5.61 3.83
CA GLU A 39 35.04 5.31 5.10
C GLU A 39 34.69 3.88 5.55
N LEU A 40 35.70 3.05 5.83
CA LEU A 40 35.56 1.62 6.16
C LEU A 40 34.55 1.34 7.29
N TRP A 41 34.42 2.25 8.26
CA TRP A 41 33.46 2.10 9.35
C TRP A 41 32.02 2.25 8.87
N HIS A 42 31.75 3.08 7.85
CA HIS A 42 30.42 3.29 7.30
C HIS A 42 29.98 2.08 6.49
N THR A 43 30.87 1.52 5.66
CA THR A 43 30.59 0.25 4.95
C THR A 43 30.36 -0.89 5.94
N THR A 44 31.22 -1.03 6.96
CA THR A 44 31.05 -2.07 7.99
C THR A 44 29.75 -1.88 8.78
N TYR A 45 29.38 -0.63 9.08
CA TYR A 45 28.10 -0.32 9.73
C TYR A 45 26.91 -0.73 8.86
N ILE A 46 26.92 -0.38 7.57
CA ILE A 46 25.87 -0.76 6.61
C ILE A 46 25.76 -2.28 6.49
N ASP A 47 26.88 -3.00 6.40
CA ASP A 47 26.90 -4.45 6.28
C ASP A 47 26.30 -5.13 7.52
N VAL A 48 26.69 -4.67 8.72
CA VAL A 48 26.13 -5.19 9.99
C VAL A 48 24.65 -4.85 10.10
N TRP A 49 24.26 -3.63 9.75
CA TRP A 49 22.87 -3.20 9.76
C TRP A 49 22.00 -4.04 8.82
N ASN A 50 22.45 -4.25 7.58
CA ASN A 50 21.75 -5.06 6.59
C ASN A 50 21.65 -6.53 7.01
N ASN A 51 22.69 -7.09 7.64
CA ASN A 51 22.66 -8.44 8.17
C ASN A 51 21.64 -8.59 9.31
N ILE A 52 21.62 -7.63 10.24
CA ILE A 52 20.62 -7.61 11.32
C ILE A 52 19.21 -7.47 10.75
N LYS A 53 19.02 -6.55 9.80
CA LYS A 53 17.74 -6.34 9.13
C LYS A 53 17.26 -7.61 8.43
N SER A 54 18.10 -8.24 7.62
CA SER A 54 17.78 -9.50 6.93
C SER A 54 17.34 -10.60 7.90
N LYS A 55 18.03 -10.75 9.05
CA LYS A 55 17.65 -11.74 10.06
C LYS A 55 16.30 -11.43 10.71
N ILE A 56 15.98 -10.16 10.92
CA ILE A 56 14.67 -9.74 11.45
C ILE A 56 13.58 -10.02 10.40
N ASP A 57 13.84 -9.69 9.13
CA ASP A 57 12.91 -9.91 8.02
C ASP A 57 12.63 -11.42 7.81
N ASP A 58 13.67 -12.27 7.87
CA ASP A 58 13.54 -13.73 7.79
C ASP A 58 12.71 -14.28 8.97
N LEU A 59 12.97 -13.79 10.18
CA LEU A 59 12.22 -14.18 11.38
C LEU A 59 10.75 -13.78 11.26
N ASN A 60 10.48 -12.53 10.86
CA ASN A 60 9.13 -12.03 10.62
C ASN A 60 8.42 -12.85 9.54
N GLY A 61 9.10 -13.12 8.42
CA GLY A 61 8.60 -13.98 7.34
C GLY A 61 8.24 -15.37 7.84
N SER A 62 9.06 -15.97 8.72
CA SER A 62 8.77 -17.28 9.31
C SER A 62 7.52 -17.26 10.19
N ILE A 63 7.32 -16.21 11.00
CA ILE A 63 6.13 -16.04 11.86
C ILE A 63 4.88 -15.89 10.99
N TYR A 64 4.95 -15.05 9.96
CA TYR A 64 3.82 -14.77 9.09
C TYR A 64 3.53 -15.92 8.12
N SER A 65 4.50 -16.77 7.78
CA SER A 65 4.32 -17.86 6.80
C SER A 65 3.17 -18.82 7.17
N LYS A 66 3.10 -19.23 8.45
CA LYS A 66 2.04 -20.10 8.94
C LYS A 66 0.68 -19.40 8.86
N PHE A 67 0.64 -18.15 9.28
CA PHE A 67 -0.56 -17.32 9.25
C PHE A 67 -1.09 -17.10 7.82
N ILE A 68 -0.20 -16.78 6.89
CA ILE A 68 -0.51 -16.62 5.47
C ILE A 68 -1.01 -17.94 4.90
N SER A 69 -0.33 -19.06 5.19
CA SER A 69 -0.75 -20.39 4.73
C SER A 69 -2.15 -20.75 5.21
N ASP A 70 -2.48 -20.49 6.48
CA ASP A 70 -3.82 -20.74 7.04
C ASP A 70 -4.88 -19.87 6.35
N THR A 71 -4.56 -18.60 6.04
CA THR A 71 -5.48 -17.68 5.34
C THR A 71 -5.70 -18.09 3.88
N VAL A 72 -4.63 -18.46 3.17
CA VAL A 72 -4.71 -18.99 1.80
C VAL A 72 -5.54 -20.29 1.79
N ASN A 73 -5.31 -21.20 2.74
CA ASN A 73 -6.07 -22.44 2.89
C ASN A 73 -7.57 -22.18 3.14
N PHE A 74 -7.90 -21.20 3.99
CA PHE A 74 -9.28 -20.77 4.22
C PHE A 74 -9.92 -20.28 2.92
N MET A 75 -9.22 -19.41 2.19
CA MET A 75 -9.69 -18.91 0.90
C MET A 75 -9.94 -20.08 -0.04
N THR A 76 -8.95 -20.93 -0.33
CA THR A 76 -9.09 -22.05 -1.27
C THR A 76 -10.25 -23.00 -0.92
N LYS A 77 -10.42 -23.35 0.37
CA LYS A 77 -11.45 -24.29 0.85
C LYS A 77 -12.85 -23.67 0.99
N SER A 78 -12.96 -22.34 1.04
CA SER A 78 -14.27 -21.70 1.13
C SER A 78 -15.09 -22.00 -0.14
N ASN A 79 -16.18 -22.74 0.04
CA ASN A 79 -17.12 -23.04 -1.03
C ASN A 79 -18.02 -21.82 -1.24
N ILE A 80 -17.72 -21.01 -2.26
CA ILE A 80 -18.50 -19.84 -2.68
C ILE A 80 -19.87 -20.26 -3.27
N THR A 81 -20.12 -21.57 -3.42
CA THR A 81 -21.29 -22.15 -4.11
C THR A 81 -22.65 -21.88 -3.46
N THR A 82 -22.72 -21.23 -2.30
CA THR A 82 -23.99 -20.81 -1.69
C THR A 82 -24.08 -19.28 -1.71
N ASN A 83 -24.92 -18.74 -2.60
CA ASN A 83 -25.24 -17.32 -2.81
C ASN A 83 -25.84 -16.58 -1.58
N GLN A 84 -25.57 -17.03 -0.36
CA GLN A 84 -26.18 -16.53 0.87
C GLN A 84 -25.26 -15.66 1.72
N SER A 85 -23.92 -15.81 1.64
CA SER A 85 -22.99 -15.08 2.50
C SER A 85 -21.61 -14.87 1.87
N ILE A 86 -21.02 -13.68 2.06
CA ILE A 86 -19.63 -13.38 1.69
C ILE A 86 -18.70 -14.09 2.69
N PRO A 87 -17.83 -15.04 2.24
CA PRO A 87 -16.84 -15.65 3.11
C PRO A 87 -15.95 -14.56 3.71
N THR A 88 -15.96 -14.46 5.04
CA THR A 88 -15.25 -13.41 5.76
C THR A 88 -14.34 -14.05 6.80
N ALA A 89 -13.07 -13.66 6.80
CA ALA A 89 -12.12 -14.01 7.86
C ALA A 89 -11.85 -12.76 8.71
N CYS A 90 -11.97 -12.90 10.03
CA CYS A 90 -11.57 -11.85 10.96
C CYS A 90 -10.13 -12.15 11.40
N LEU A 91 -9.21 -11.27 11.01
CA LEU A 91 -7.83 -11.34 11.46
C LEU A 91 -7.67 -10.52 12.74
N LEU A 92 -7.54 -11.21 13.88
CA LEU A 92 -7.15 -10.55 15.13
C LEU A 92 -5.65 -10.28 15.11
N THR A 93 -5.30 -9.05 14.78
CA THR A 93 -3.93 -8.54 14.93
C THR A 93 -3.74 -7.95 16.34
N GLY A 94 -2.50 -7.94 16.84
CA GLY A 94 -2.19 -7.28 18.11
C GLY A 94 -2.25 -5.75 18.02
N VAL A 95 -2.36 -5.08 19.17
CA VAL A 95 -2.61 -3.63 19.32
C VAL A 95 -1.55 -2.75 18.63
N ASN A 96 -0.33 -3.26 18.47
CA ASN A 96 0.77 -2.61 17.77
C ASN A 96 1.71 -3.71 17.24
N LEU A 97 1.32 -4.46 16.21
CA LEU A 97 2.38 -5.11 15.43
C LEU A 97 3.10 -3.96 14.71
N PRO A 98 4.42 -3.79 14.88
CA PRO A 98 5.16 -2.68 14.28
C PRO A 98 5.22 -2.75 12.74
N ASP A 99 4.45 -3.64 12.11
CA ASP A 99 4.50 -3.87 10.67
C ASP A 99 3.23 -4.55 10.13
N HIS A 100 2.05 -3.99 10.42
CA HIS A 100 0.82 -4.44 9.75
C HIS A 100 0.92 -4.27 8.23
N GLU A 101 1.65 -3.26 7.77
CA GLU A 101 1.84 -2.99 6.34
C GLU A 101 2.60 -4.12 5.64
N SER A 102 3.76 -4.56 6.15
CA SER A 102 4.44 -5.72 5.54
C SER A 102 3.64 -6.99 5.68
N LEU A 103 2.89 -7.20 6.77
CA LEU A 103 2.04 -8.38 6.91
C LEU A 103 0.96 -8.42 5.82
N PHE A 104 0.23 -7.33 5.61
CA PHE A 104 -0.80 -7.26 4.57
C PHE A 104 -0.20 -7.31 3.16
N GLY A 105 0.98 -6.71 2.93
CA GLY A 105 1.71 -6.84 1.66
C GLY A 105 2.18 -8.27 1.38
N LEU A 106 2.75 -8.94 2.38
CA LEU A 106 3.12 -10.36 2.28
C LEU A 106 1.89 -11.24 2.05
N LEU A 107 0.77 -10.95 2.71
CA LEU A 107 -0.48 -11.67 2.50
C LEU A 107 -1.01 -11.48 1.07
N ALA A 108 -1.04 -10.24 0.57
CA ALA A 108 -1.50 -9.91 -0.78
C ALA A 108 -0.66 -10.65 -1.84
N THR A 109 0.66 -10.52 -1.77
CA THR A 109 1.58 -11.18 -2.71
C THR A 109 1.50 -12.71 -2.67
N ASN A 110 1.22 -13.32 -1.52
CA ASN A 110 1.03 -14.78 -1.42
C ASN A 110 -0.34 -15.23 -1.93
N LEU A 111 -1.38 -14.42 -1.75
CA LEU A 111 -2.72 -14.68 -2.30
C LEU A 111 -2.70 -14.60 -3.84
N GLU A 112 -2.03 -13.61 -4.41
CA GLU A 112 -1.85 -13.47 -5.87
C GLU A 112 -1.11 -14.66 -6.49
N LYS A 113 -0.10 -15.19 -5.78
CA LYS A 113 0.65 -16.40 -6.20
C LYS A 113 -0.12 -17.71 -5.99
N SER A 114 -1.26 -17.69 -5.31
CA SER A 114 -2.03 -18.88 -5.00
C SER A 114 -2.78 -19.43 -6.22
N LYS A 115 -3.19 -20.71 -6.16
CA LYS A 115 -4.00 -21.36 -7.20
C LYS A 115 -5.30 -21.85 -6.58
N PRO A 116 -6.49 -21.41 -7.05
CA PRO A 116 -6.74 -20.47 -8.16
C PRO A 116 -6.27 -19.03 -7.86
N PRO A 117 -6.04 -18.18 -8.89
CA PRO A 117 -5.53 -16.83 -8.71
C PRO A 117 -6.51 -15.99 -7.87
N VAL A 118 -5.96 -15.26 -6.89
CA VAL A 118 -6.72 -14.34 -6.03
C VAL A 118 -6.21 -12.93 -6.27
N ILE A 119 -7.09 -12.05 -6.74
CA ILE A 119 -6.78 -10.64 -6.98
C ILE A 119 -7.16 -9.86 -5.73
N VAL A 120 -6.25 -9.04 -5.23
CA VAL A 120 -6.35 -8.45 -3.89
C VAL A 120 -6.53 -6.94 -3.99
N ALA A 121 -7.50 -6.40 -3.25
CA ALA A 121 -7.62 -4.98 -2.99
C ALA A 121 -7.46 -4.71 -1.49
N THR A 122 -6.58 -3.79 -1.13
CA THR A 122 -6.32 -3.36 0.25
C THR A 122 -6.94 -2.00 0.51
N LEU A 123 -7.93 -1.94 1.39
CA LEU A 123 -8.65 -0.74 1.77
C LEU A 123 -8.30 -0.30 3.19
N PHE A 124 -8.00 0.99 3.35
CA PHE A 124 -7.74 1.64 4.62
C PHE A 124 -8.98 2.38 5.13
N SER A 125 -8.99 2.71 6.42
CA SER A 125 -10.08 3.48 7.07
C SER A 125 -10.39 4.80 6.36
N GLU A 126 -9.37 5.49 5.84
CA GLU A 126 -9.50 6.72 5.05
C GLU A 126 -10.32 6.55 3.76
N HIS A 127 -10.34 5.35 3.17
CA HIS A 127 -11.13 5.09 1.97
C HIS A 127 -12.64 4.96 2.30
N PHE A 128 -12.99 4.68 3.55
CA PHE A 128 -14.37 4.56 4.03
C PHE A 128 -15.00 5.89 4.47
N SER A 129 -14.51 7.02 3.93
CA SER A 129 -15.17 8.34 4.08
C SER A 129 -16.55 8.39 3.41
N SER A 130 -16.74 7.61 2.34
CA SER A 130 -18.06 7.38 1.71
C SER A 130 -18.06 6.05 0.95
N VAL A 131 -19.24 5.47 0.73
CA VAL A 131 -19.36 4.19 -0.02
C VAL A 131 -18.80 4.34 -1.43
N LYS A 132 -19.04 5.50 -2.05
CA LYS A 132 -18.49 5.84 -3.37
C LYS A 132 -16.96 5.79 -3.37
N ASN A 133 -16.32 6.38 -2.37
CA ASN A 133 -14.86 6.40 -2.29
C ASN A 133 -14.29 4.99 -2.08
N ALA A 134 -14.90 4.19 -1.21
CA ALA A 134 -14.49 2.80 -0.99
C ALA A 134 -14.60 1.95 -2.26
N VAL A 135 -15.69 2.09 -3.02
CA VAL A 135 -15.88 1.41 -4.31
C VAL A 135 -14.84 1.88 -5.33
N ILE A 136 -14.61 3.19 -5.45
CA ILE A 136 -13.62 3.72 -6.40
C ILE A 136 -12.21 3.21 -6.06
N SER A 137 -11.80 3.23 -4.80
CA SER A 137 -10.52 2.69 -4.34
C SER A 137 -10.39 1.20 -4.64
N MET A 138 -11.42 0.40 -4.33
CA MET A 138 -11.42 -1.03 -4.59
C MET A 138 -11.30 -1.34 -6.08
N VAL A 139 -12.18 -0.75 -6.90
CA VAL A 139 -12.21 -1.00 -8.35
C VAL A 139 -10.91 -0.53 -9.01
N SER A 140 -10.34 0.59 -8.57
CA SER A 140 -9.05 1.05 -9.07
C SER A 140 -7.96 0.02 -8.81
N GLN A 141 -7.83 -0.50 -7.58
CA GLN A 141 -6.77 -1.48 -7.29
C GLN A 141 -6.94 -2.79 -8.06
N LEU A 142 -8.18 -3.26 -8.24
CA LEU A 142 -8.48 -4.50 -8.97
C LEU A 142 -8.25 -4.38 -10.49
N LEU A 143 -8.51 -3.21 -11.08
CA LEU A 143 -8.32 -3.01 -12.52
C LEU A 143 -6.84 -2.86 -12.93
N HIS A 144 -5.95 -2.49 -12.00
CA HIS A 144 -4.54 -2.19 -12.29
C HIS A 144 -3.57 -3.27 -11.79
N THR A 145 -4.05 -4.47 -11.47
CA THR A 145 -3.17 -5.55 -11.01
C THR A 145 -2.25 -6.09 -12.13
N ASP A 146 -2.40 -5.61 -13.38
CA ASP A 146 -1.64 -6.07 -14.56
C ASP A 146 -0.62 -5.06 -15.13
N ASP A 147 -0.50 -3.82 -14.61
CA ASP A 147 0.53 -2.87 -15.09
C ASP A 147 1.74 -2.86 -14.13
N ASP A 148 2.72 -3.66 -14.51
CA ASP A 148 4.07 -3.72 -13.97
C ASP A 148 4.65 -2.33 -13.67
N GLU A 149 5.29 -2.20 -12.50
CA GLU A 149 6.60 -1.56 -12.28
C GLU A 149 7.19 -0.83 -13.50
N SER A 150 6.61 0.31 -13.87
CA SER A 150 7.23 1.24 -14.81
C SER A 150 7.25 2.62 -14.18
N ASP A 151 8.43 2.95 -13.65
CA ASP A 151 8.98 4.29 -13.46
C ASP A 151 8.04 5.43 -13.82
N SER A 152 7.56 6.13 -12.79
CA SER A 152 7.14 7.52 -12.93
C SER A 152 7.66 8.30 -11.73
N ASP A 153 8.93 8.66 -11.85
CA ASP A 153 9.53 9.85 -11.25
C ASP A 153 8.73 11.10 -11.67
N GLU A 154 7.57 11.36 -11.07
CA GLU A 154 6.94 12.68 -11.09
C GLU A 154 6.38 13.03 -9.71
N GLU A 155 7.07 13.98 -9.09
CA GLU A 155 6.70 14.86 -7.98
C GLU A 155 5.36 14.57 -7.25
N MET A 156 5.45 13.77 -6.19
CA MET A 156 4.91 14.08 -4.85
C MET A 156 3.61 14.92 -4.82
N ASP A 157 2.46 14.27 -5.02
CA ASP A 157 1.19 14.68 -4.42
C ASP A 157 0.56 13.50 -3.66
N GLU A 158 0.37 13.72 -2.36
CA GLU A 158 -0.04 12.74 -1.35
C GLU A 158 -1.57 12.54 -1.38
N SER A 159 -2.16 12.46 -2.58
CA SER A 159 -3.61 12.37 -2.76
C SER A 159 -4.03 11.35 -3.81
N LEU A 160 -3.69 10.08 -3.54
CA LEU A 160 -4.26 8.89 -4.19
C LEU A 160 -3.97 8.85 -5.70
N ASN A 161 -2.86 8.21 -6.07
CA ASN A 161 -2.50 7.83 -7.45
C ASN A 161 -3.59 6.93 -8.07
N PHE A 162 -4.71 7.54 -8.48
CA PHE A 162 -5.72 6.91 -9.32
C PHE A 162 -5.28 7.08 -10.77
N VAL A 163 -4.62 6.05 -11.31
CA VAL A 163 -4.18 6.00 -12.72
C VAL A 163 -5.40 5.92 -13.67
N VAL A 164 -6.53 5.37 -13.22
CA VAL A 164 -7.84 5.50 -13.89
C VAL A 164 -8.60 6.71 -13.36
N LYS A 165 -9.29 7.42 -14.27
CA LYS A 165 -10.19 8.51 -13.89
C LYS A 165 -11.21 7.96 -12.90
N ARG A 166 -11.37 8.62 -11.74
CA ARG A 166 -12.38 8.26 -10.71
C ARG A 166 -13.80 8.04 -11.26
N SER A 167 -14.14 8.59 -12.43
CA SER A 167 -15.40 8.38 -13.14
C SER A 167 -15.59 6.97 -13.73
N GLU A 168 -14.51 6.25 -14.01
CA GLU A 168 -14.50 4.94 -14.67
C GLU A 168 -14.41 3.79 -13.65
N CYS A 169 -14.10 4.08 -12.38
CA CYS A 169 -14.08 3.10 -11.30
C CYS A 169 -15.50 2.78 -10.79
N THR A 170 -16.30 2.12 -11.63
CA THR A 170 -17.67 1.68 -11.30
C THR A 170 -17.76 0.16 -11.16
N ILE A 171 -18.77 -0.30 -10.43
CA ILE A 171 -19.04 -1.74 -10.25
C ILE A 171 -19.39 -2.41 -11.59
N SER A 172 -20.09 -1.72 -12.50
CA SER A 172 -20.38 -2.26 -13.83
C SER A 172 -19.11 -2.61 -14.59
N ASN A 173 -18.11 -1.72 -14.56
CA ASN A 173 -16.83 -1.95 -15.22
C ASN A 173 -16.05 -3.09 -14.54
N LEU A 174 -16.16 -3.23 -13.21
CA LEU A 174 -15.57 -4.36 -12.49
C LEU A 174 -16.20 -5.70 -12.91
N ILE A 175 -17.53 -5.76 -13.08
CA ILE A 175 -18.23 -6.97 -13.56
C ILE A 175 -17.77 -7.33 -14.97
N GLU A 176 -17.70 -6.34 -15.86
CA GLU A 176 -17.23 -6.54 -17.23
C GLU A 176 -15.78 -7.05 -17.25
N TRP A 177 -14.88 -6.42 -16.50
CA TRP A 177 -13.49 -6.87 -16.38
C TRP A 177 -13.38 -8.29 -15.79
N TYR A 178 -14.16 -8.60 -14.74
CA TYR A 178 -14.14 -9.92 -14.11
C TYR A 178 -14.64 -11.02 -15.05
N SER A 179 -15.57 -10.71 -15.96
CA SER A 179 -16.04 -11.66 -16.97
C SER A 179 -14.97 -12.11 -17.97
N HIS A 180 -13.89 -11.32 -18.11
CA HIS A 180 -12.73 -11.65 -18.96
C HIS A 180 -11.64 -12.44 -18.21
N GLN A 181 -11.78 -12.62 -16.90
CA GLN A 181 -10.82 -13.35 -16.07
C GLN A 181 -11.01 -14.87 -16.16
N PRO A 182 -9.96 -15.69 -15.92
CA PRO A 182 -10.06 -17.14 -16.03
C PRO A 182 -11.05 -17.72 -15.01
N ASN A 183 -11.66 -18.85 -15.38
CA ASN A 183 -12.65 -19.52 -14.54
C ASN A 183 -12.05 -19.90 -13.18
N GLY A 184 -12.66 -19.39 -12.11
CA GLY A 184 -12.26 -19.66 -10.73
C GLY A 184 -11.34 -18.60 -10.12
N THR A 185 -11.01 -17.51 -10.82
CA THR A 185 -10.40 -16.31 -10.23
C THR A 185 -11.26 -15.83 -9.07
N ARG A 186 -10.63 -15.36 -8.01
CA ARG A 186 -11.32 -14.84 -6.81
C ARG A 186 -10.85 -13.44 -6.53
N ILE A 187 -11.74 -12.64 -5.94
CA ILE A 187 -11.41 -11.30 -5.47
C ILE A 187 -11.37 -11.34 -3.94
N ALA A 188 -10.29 -10.84 -3.35
CA ALA A 188 -10.16 -10.65 -1.92
C ALA A 188 -10.08 -9.16 -1.60
N VAL A 189 -10.91 -8.71 -0.65
CA VAL A 189 -10.88 -7.33 -0.14
C VAL A 189 -10.33 -7.37 1.27
N LEU A 190 -9.14 -6.82 1.47
CA LEU A 190 -8.49 -6.68 2.76
C LEU A 190 -8.88 -5.32 3.35
N VAL A 191 -9.54 -5.32 4.50
CA VAL A 191 -9.92 -4.09 5.22
C VAL A 191 -8.99 -3.92 6.41
N LYS A 192 -8.12 -2.91 6.34
CA LYS A 192 -7.22 -2.52 7.43
C LYS A 192 -7.90 -1.50 8.33
N ASP A 193 -7.48 -1.45 9.59
CA ASP A 193 -7.95 -0.49 10.59
C ASP A 193 -9.49 -0.48 10.68
N TYR A 194 -10.06 -1.69 10.75
CA TYR A 194 -11.51 -1.92 10.79
C TYR A 194 -12.19 -1.08 11.89
N GLU A 195 -11.53 -0.91 13.04
CA GLU A 195 -12.04 -0.14 14.18
C GLU A 195 -12.22 1.36 13.88
N MET A 196 -11.47 1.87 12.89
CA MET A 196 -11.50 3.29 12.50
C MET A 196 -12.47 3.56 11.33
N CYS A 197 -13.08 2.51 10.77
CA CYS A 197 -14.02 2.64 9.65
C CYS A 197 -15.38 3.18 10.14
N GLN A 198 -15.99 4.06 9.35
CA GLN A 198 -17.35 4.53 9.63
C GLN A 198 -18.36 3.37 9.46
N GLN A 199 -19.03 3.00 10.54
CA GLN A 199 -19.91 1.81 10.59
C GLN A 199 -20.99 1.80 9.49
N THR A 200 -21.66 2.93 9.26
CA THR A 200 -22.72 3.03 8.25
C THR A 200 -22.20 2.88 6.83
N VAL A 201 -21.01 3.43 6.55
CA VAL A 201 -20.37 3.34 5.24
C VAL A 201 -19.91 1.91 4.97
N LEU A 202 -19.25 1.29 5.95
CA LEU A 202 -18.79 -0.09 5.83
C LEU A 202 -19.95 -1.08 5.68
N GLN A 203 -21.03 -0.91 6.45
CA GLN A 203 -22.22 -1.74 6.32
C GLN A 203 -22.85 -1.61 4.92
N ASN A 204 -23.02 -0.39 4.42
CA ASN A 204 -23.58 -0.16 3.09
C ASN A 204 -22.67 -0.69 1.98
N PHE A 205 -21.35 -0.61 2.16
CA PHE A 205 -20.37 -1.20 1.25
C PHE A 205 -20.47 -2.73 1.21
N ILE A 206 -20.53 -3.40 2.38
CA ILE A 206 -20.70 -4.86 2.45
C ILE A 206 -22.04 -5.29 1.84
N LEU A 207 -23.11 -4.53 2.09
CA LEU A 207 -24.42 -4.78 1.47
C LEU A 207 -24.35 -4.67 -0.05
N LEU A 208 -23.64 -3.68 -0.58
CA LEU A 208 -23.42 -3.53 -2.01
C LEU A 208 -22.69 -4.76 -2.58
N LEU A 209 -21.62 -5.23 -1.93
CA LEU A 209 -20.86 -6.40 -2.37
C LEU A 209 -21.67 -7.70 -2.34
N ARG A 210 -22.73 -7.78 -1.53
CA ARG A 210 -23.62 -8.95 -1.50
C ARG A 210 -24.50 -9.07 -2.75
N PHE A 211 -24.77 -7.95 -3.41
CA PHE A 211 -25.61 -7.91 -4.62
C PHE A 211 -24.82 -8.12 -5.92
N LEU A 212 -23.49 -8.22 -5.83
CA LEU A 212 -22.58 -8.65 -6.89
C LEU A 212 -22.61 -10.17 -7.07
#